data_AF-A0A067T1H4-F1
#
_entry.id   AF-A0A067T1H4-F1
#
_cell.length_a   1.000
_cell.length_b   1.000
_cell.length_c   1.000
_cell.angle_alpha   90.00
_cell.angle_beta   90.00
_cell.angle_gamma   90.00
#
_symmetry.space_group_name_H-M   'P 1'
#
loop_
_entity.id
_entity.type
_entity.pdbx_description
1 polymer ?
#
loop_
_entity_poly.entity_id
_entity_poly.type
_entity_poly.pdbx_seq_one_letter_code
_entity_poly.pdbx_strand_id
1 'polypeptide(L)'
;MSLTGGSLFLHARYIGAAGLVFLFYDHILSFADEVEYVWKARWTLPKVLFLLVRYAVPSALLLHLYQLAASRHGNPDTVCQVWFNLGVCIGIFSMGAGNFLVLLRLWVIWNRNRRLMLSSFGLFLLAQVTVVICAAIVLVRITPSLSYDIPLKLCTLKRRSILGTLYAPALIFDSVALLSVCWNALSRRRTKQSMSAQYLYHDRFMYILLLFRKCQCPSVLRIDDQERSDLISNVSIISVMRLINFLITFFGPLHLVFLGICFMWATTTVTVSRLILDLRKNPGRPSDGTECERLNTEREI
;
A
#
# COMPACT_ATOMS: atom_id res chain seq x y z
N MET A 1 7.11 38.75 -11.89
CA MET A 1 6.64 37.48 -11.29
C MET A 1 5.78 36.80 -12.36
N SER A 2 6.30 35.74 -12.99
CA SER A 2 5.92 35.31 -14.34
C SER A 2 4.52 34.67 -14.41
N LEU A 3 3.74 35.04 -15.44
CA LEU A 3 2.43 34.48 -15.81
C LEU A 3 2.39 32.94 -15.88
N THR A 4 3.55 32.28 -15.99
CA THR A 4 3.72 30.83 -16.01
C THR A 4 3.58 30.14 -14.64
N GLY A 5 3.77 30.86 -13.53
CA GLY A 5 3.68 30.29 -12.19
C GLY A 5 2.24 29.98 -11.76
N GLY A 6 1.31 30.92 -12.00
CA GLY A 6 -0.09 30.79 -11.58
C GLY A 6 -0.86 29.67 -12.29
N SER A 7 -0.61 29.48 -13.59
CA SER A 7 -1.24 28.38 -14.35
C SER A 7 -0.83 27.01 -13.80
N LEU A 8 0.43 26.83 -13.42
CA LEU A 8 0.97 25.56 -12.94
C LEU A 8 0.33 25.10 -11.61
N PHE A 9 0.08 26.04 -10.69
CA PHE A 9 -0.64 25.75 -9.44
C PHE A 9 -2.11 25.40 -9.68
N LEU A 10 -2.74 25.99 -10.70
CA LEU A 10 -4.11 25.64 -11.09
C LEU A 10 -4.20 24.20 -11.60
N HIS A 11 -3.25 23.76 -12.43
CA HIS A 11 -3.18 22.36 -12.89
C HIS A 11 -3.04 21.38 -11.71
N ALA A 12 -2.19 21.70 -10.73
CA ALA A 12 -2.02 20.88 -9.53
C ALA A 12 -3.33 20.73 -8.72
N ARG A 13 -4.16 21.78 -8.65
CA ARG A 13 -5.48 21.72 -8.00
C ARG A 13 -6.46 20.80 -8.73
N TYR A 14 -6.56 20.91 -10.05
CA TYR A 14 -7.44 20.05 -10.84
C TYR A 14 -7.02 18.58 -10.77
N ILE A 15 -5.72 18.31 -10.86
CA ILE A 15 -5.23 16.94 -10.77
C ILE A 15 -5.42 16.37 -9.36
N GLY A 16 -5.19 17.18 -8.32
CA GLY A 16 -5.48 16.80 -6.94
C GLY A 16 -6.96 16.46 -6.74
N ALA A 17 -7.87 17.29 -7.29
CA ALA A 17 -9.31 17.03 -7.27
C ALA A 17 -9.69 15.75 -8.03
N ALA A 18 -9.10 15.50 -9.20
CA ALA A 18 -9.31 14.27 -9.96
C ALA A 18 -8.84 13.03 -9.17
N GLY A 19 -7.69 13.11 -8.49
CA GLY A 19 -7.20 12.04 -7.62
C GLY A 19 -8.13 11.77 -6.43
N LEU A 20 -8.72 12.81 -5.85
CA LEU A 20 -9.72 12.68 -4.79
C LEU A 20 -11.00 12.00 -5.29
N VAL A 21 -11.50 12.39 -6.47
CA VAL A 21 -12.68 11.76 -7.10
C VAL A 21 -12.41 10.28 -7.36
N PHE A 22 -11.24 9.94 -7.90
CA PHE A 22 -10.84 8.55 -8.12
C PHE A 22 -10.82 7.74 -6.82
N LEU A 23 -10.30 8.33 -5.75
CA LEU A 23 -10.25 7.68 -4.44
C LEU A 23 -11.64 7.48 -3.83
N PHE A 24 -12.55 8.46 -3.92
CA PHE A 24 -13.94 8.28 -3.48
C PHE A 24 -14.66 7.25 -4.34
N TYR A 25 -14.41 7.24 -5.64
CA TYR A 25 -14.97 6.25 -6.55
C TYR A 25 -14.55 4.82 -6.16
N ASP A 26 -13.26 4.59 -5.88
CA ASP A 26 -12.77 3.29 -5.38
C ASP A 26 -13.41 2.93 -4.03
N HIS A 27 -13.57 3.91 -3.14
CA HIS A 27 -14.19 3.72 -1.83
C HIS A 27 -15.65 3.27 -1.95
N ILE A 28 -16.44 3.93 -2.79
CA ILE A 28 -17.85 3.57 -3.04
C ILE A 28 -17.93 2.18 -3.66
N LEU A 29 -17.11 1.89 -4.67
CA LEU A 29 -17.13 0.60 -5.37
C LEU A 29 -16.79 -0.58 -4.45
N SER A 30 -15.91 -0.36 -3.47
CA SER A 30 -15.49 -1.39 -2.52
C SER A 30 -16.27 -1.39 -1.20
N PHE A 31 -17.24 -0.50 -1.03
CA PHE A 31 -18.01 -0.36 0.22
C PHE A 31 -18.89 -1.57 0.52
N ALA A 32 -19.53 -2.16 -0.49
CA ALA A 32 -20.36 -3.36 -0.30
C ALA A 32 -19.54 -4.54 0.25
N ASP A 33 -18.40 -4.81 -0.37
CA ASP A 33 -17.44 -5.82 0.08
C ASP A 33 -16.87 -5.46 1.46
N GLU A 34 -16.64 -4.18 1.77
CA GLU A 34 -16.18 -3.73 3.08
C GLU A 34 -17.19 -4.04 4.20
N VAL A 35 -18.47 -3.75 3.98
CA VAL A 35 -19.53 -4.03 4.96
C VAL A 35 -19.64 -5.53 5.21
N GLU A 36 -19.57 -6.34 4.15
CA GLU A 36 -19.68 -7.80 4.27
C GLU A 36 -18.47 -8.40 5.00
N TYR A 37 -17.26 -8.06 4.56
CA TYR A 37 -16.05 -8.78 4.95
C TYR A 37 -15.27 -8.13 6.09
N VAL A 38 -15.44 -6.83 6.32
CA VAL A 38 -14.70 -6.09 7.36
C VAL A 38 -15.59 -5.74 8.53
N TRP A 39 -16.77 -5.15 8.28
CA TRP A 39 -17.62 -4.64 9.36
C TRP A 39 -18.18 -5.75 10.23
N LYS A 40 -18.72 -6.82 9.60
CA LYS A 40 -19.25 -8.00 10.29
C LYS A 40 -18.18 -8.85 11.00
N ALA A 41 -16.92 -8.71 10.63
CA ALA A 41 -15.83 -9.49 11.22
C ALA A 41 -15.48 -9.04 12.65
N ARG A 42 -14.87 -9.93 13.44
CA ARG A 42 -14.44 -9.64 14.81
C ARG A 42 -13.44 -8.46 14.86
N TRP A 43 -13.47 -7.72 15.97
CA TRP A 43 -12.54 -6.63 16.21
C TRP A 43 -11.13 -7.16 16.42
N THR A 44 -10.21 -6.75 15.53
CA THR A 44 -8.79 -7.09 15.57
C THR A 44 -7.97 -5.84 15.23
N LEU A 45 -6.72 -5.77 15.68
CA LEU A 45 -5.85 -4.62 15.38
C LEU A 45 -5.75 -4.31 13.87
N PRO A 46 -5.62 -5.30 12.96
CA PRO A 46 -5.59 -5.03 11.52
C PRO A 46 -6.89 -4.43 10.98
N LYS A 47 -8.05 -4.82 11.56
CA LYS A 47 -9.35 -4.23 11.20
C LYS A 47 -9.40 -2.75 11.59
N VAL A 48 -8.99 -2.42 12.81
CA VAL A 48 -8.99 -1.04 13.31
C VAL A 48 -8.06 -0.16 12.48
N LEU A 49 -6.82 -0.61 12.25
CA LEU A 49 -5.85 0.12 11.44
C LEU A 49 -6.34 0.32 10.00
N PHE A 50 -6.92 -0.71 9.39
CA PHE A 50 -7.52 -0.61 8.06
C PHE A 50 -8.61 0.46 8.00
N LEU A 51 -9.59 0.42 8.90
CA LEU A 51 -10.69 1.39 8.91
C LEU A 51 -10.13 2.81 9.16
N LEU A 52 -9.24 2.98 10.14
CA LEU A 52 -8.64 4.29 10.42
C LEU A 52 -7.95 4.88 9.20
N VAL A 53 -7.07 4.13 8.52
CA VAL A 53 -6.40 4.63 7.31
C VAL A 53 -7.40 4.92 6.20
N ARG A 54 -8.35 4.01 5.99
CA ARG A 54 -9.32 4.07 4.90
C ARG A 54 -10.28 5.27 4.99
N TYR A 55 -10.57 5.77 6.19
CA TYR A 55 -11.40 6.98 6.37
C TYR A 55 -10.59 8.24 6.69
N ALA A 56 -9.42 8.13 7.32
CA ALA A 56 -8.57 9.28 7.64
C ALA A 56 -7.85 9.85 6.40
N VAL A 57 -7.41 9.02 5.45
CA VAL A 57 -6.71 9.49 4.26
C VAL A 57 -7.62 10.31 3.33
N PRO A 58 -8.82 9.84 2.94
CA PRO A 58 -9.73 10.60 2.10
C PRO A 58 -10.15 11.93 2.73
N SER A 59 -10.44 11.93 4.04
CA SER A 59 -10.82 13.13 4.77
C SER A 59 -9.67 14.14 4.84
N ALA A 60 -8.44 13.68 5.08
CA ALA A 60 -7.26 14.56 5.05
C ALA A 60 -7.00 15.15 3.66
N LEU A 61 -7.16 14.38 2.59
CA LEU A 61 -7.03 14.88 1.21
C LEU A 61 -8.14 15.88 0.84
N LEU A 62 -9.38 15.62 1.26
CA LEU A 62 -10.51 16.54 1.08
C LEU A 62 -10.25 17.87 1.79
N LEU A 63 -9.79 17.82 3.04
CA LEU A 63 -9.44 19.01 3.82
C LEU A 63 -8.26 19.78 3.20
N HIS A 64 -7.26 19.08 2.66
CA HIS A 64 -6.14 19.69 1.96
C HIS A 64 -6.59 20.44 0.70
N LEU A 65 -7.45 19.83 -0.11
CA LEU A 65 -8.02 20.46 -1.31
C LEU A 65 -8.95 21.63 -0.98
N TYR A 66 -9.73 21.52 0.09
CA TYR A 66 -10.55 22.62 0.57
C TYR A 66 -9.71 23.85 0.91
N GLN A 67 -8.57 23.68 1.58
CA GLN A 67 -7.67 24.80 1.88
C GLN A 67 -7.04 25.42 0.65
N LEU A 68 -6.63 24.58 -0.32
CA LEU A 68 -6.16 25.04 -1.63
C LEU A 68 -7.23 25.85 -2.39
N ALA A 69 -8.51 25.68 -2.04
CA ALA A 69 -9.63 26.29 -2.76
C ALA A 69 -10.32 27.46 -2.06
N ALA A 70 -10.40 27.46 -0.73
CA ALA A 70 -11.42 28.24 -0.01
C ALA A 70 -10.93 29.01 1.23
N SER A 71 -9.66 28.92 1.61
CA SER A 71 -9.21 29.51 2.88
C SER A 71 -9.20 31.06 2.83
N ARG A 72 -10.24 31.69 3.37
CA ARG A 72 -10.40 33.16 3.47
C ARG A 72 -10.60 33.71 4.89
N HIS A 73 -10.60 32.86 5.92
CA HIS A 73 -11.00 33.26 7.28
C HIS A 73 -9.87 33.02 8.30
N GLY A 74 -9.50 34.07 9.06
CA GLY A 74 -8.51 34.03 10.15
C GLY A 74 -7.10 34.48 9.76
N ASN A 75 -6.12 34.25 10.65
CA ASN A 75 -4.69 34.47 10.39
C ASN A 75 -4.19 33.44 9.36
N PRO A 76 -3.99 33.82 8.09
CA PRO A 76 -3.90 32.86 6.99
C PRO A 76 -2.61 32.01 7.05
N ASP A 77 -1.53 32.55 7.64
CA ASP A 77 -0.28 31.83 7.84
C ASP A 77 -0.39 30.74 8.91
N THR A 78 -1.05 31.03 10.04
CA THR A 78 -1.23 30.05 11.13
C THR A 78 -2.08 28.86 10.69
N VAL A 79 -3.12 29.12 9.91
CA VAL A 79 -3.98 28.09 9.32
C VAL A 79 -3.12 27.18 8.43
N CYS A 80 -2.30 27.77 7.56
CA CYS A 80 -1.40 27.03 6.68
C CYS A 80 -0.46 26.07 7.44
N GLN A 81 0.13 26.56 8.54
CA GLN A 81 1.07 25.82 9.38
C GLN A 81 0.39 24.67 10.12
N VAL A 82 -0.74 24.92 10.76
CA VAL A 82 -1.49 23.90 11.52
C VAL A 82 -1.88 22.74 10.60
N TRP A 83 -2.38 23.06 9.41
CA TRP A 83 -2.85 22.04 8.48
C TRP A 83 -1.73 21.27 7.81
N PHE A 84 -0.61 21.93 7.48
CA PHE A 84 0.57 21.22 7.03
C PHE A 84 1.07 20.24 8.09
N ASN A 85 1.15 20.67 9.35
CA ASN A 85 1.57 19.82 10.46
C ASN A 85 0.64 18.63 10.65
N LEU A 86 -0.67 18.87 10.64
CA LEU A 86 -1.67 17.81 10.73
C LEU A 86 -1.54 16.82 9.56
N GLY A 87 -1.34 17.32 8.33
CA GLY A 87 -1.13 16.48 7.14
C GLY A 87 0.10 15.60 7.26
N VAL A 88 1.23 16.14 7.75
CA VAL A 88 2.45 15.36 8.00
C VAL A 88 2.19 14.27 9.05
N CYS A 89 1.52 14.59 10.16
CA CYS A 89 1.19 13.62 11.21
C CYS A 89 0.28 12.48 10.71
N ILE A 90 -0.80 12.82 9.99
CA ILE A 90 -1.72 11.84 9.39
C ILE A 90 -0.95 10.97 8.38
N GLY A 91 -0.05 11.56 7.59
CA GLY A 91 0.79 10.83 6.65
C GLY A 91 1.68 9.80 7.30
N ILE A 92 2.36 10.16 8.38
CA ILE A 92 3.25 9.24 9.12
C ILE A 92 2.43 8.09 9.68
N PHE A 93 1.29 8.38 10.31
CA PHE A 93 0.41 7.35 10.85
C PHE A 93 -0.10 6.40 9.75
N SER A 94 -0.57 6.96 8.63
CA SER A 94 -1.06 6.18 7.48
C SER A 94 0.02 5.29 6.87
N MET A 95 1.22 5.84 6.64
CA MET A 95 2.36 5.07 6.13
C MET A 95 2.79 3.97 7.11
N GLY A 96 2.82 4.27 8.41
CA GLY A 96 3.14 3.31 9.46
C GLY A 96 2.13 2.16 9.51
N ALA A 97 0.84 2.47 9.47
CA ALA A 97 -0.23 1.48 9.43
C ALA A 97 -0.15 0.62 8.16
N GLY A 98 0.08 1.21 6.98
CA GLY A 98 0.27 0.48 5.73
C GLY A 98 1.45 -0.49 5.77
N ASN A 99 2.61 -0.02 6.22
CA ASN A 99 3.83 -0.84 6.35
C ASN A 99 3.64 -1.99 7.35
N PHE A 100 2.92 -1.72 8.45
CA PHE A 100 2.60 -2.75 9.44
C PHE A 100 1.66 -3.82 8.87
N LEU A 101 0.66 -3.43 8.08
CA LEU A 101 -0.23 -4.38 7.39
C LEU A 101 0.52 -5.27 6.40
N VAL A 102 1.50 -4.71 5.66
CA VAL A 102 2.39 -5.50 4.79
C VAL A 102 3.25 -6.46 5.63
N LEU A 103 3.79 -6.01 6.76
CA LEU A 103 4.60 -6.85 7.65
C LEU A 103 3.82 -8.06 8.19
N LEU A 104 2.56 -7.86 8.60
CA LEU A 104 1.69 -8.94 9.07
C LEU A 104 1.50 -10.04 8.00
N ARG A 105 1.43 -9.65 6.72
CA ARG A 105 1.32 -10.60 5.60
C ARG A 105 2.61 -11.30 5.28
N LEU A 106 3.72 -10.56 5.31
CA LEU A 106 5.04 -11.14 5.15
C LEU A 106 5.26 -12.25 6.20
N TRP A 107 4.80 -12.04 7.43
CA TRP A 107 4.88 -13.05 8.48
C TRP A 107 4.13 -14.35 8.17
N VAL A 108 2.93 -14.26 7.58
CA VAL A 108 2.12 -15.43 7.18
C VAL A 108 2.83 -16.23 6.09
N ILE A 109 3.35 -15.57 5.06
CA ILE A 109 4.02 -16.21 3.91
C ILE A 109 5.29 -16.97 4.33
N TRP A 110 6.03 -16.43 5.30
CA TRP A 110 7.23 -17.07 5.83
C TRP A 110 6.95 -18.18 6.84
N ASN A 111 5.73 -18.74 6.82
CA ASN A 111 5.29 -19.83 7.67
C ASN A 111 5.62 -19.59 9.15
N ARG A 112 5.45 -18.34 9.61
CA ARG A 112 5.73 -17.89 10.98
C ARG A 112 7.16 -18.11 11.47
N ASN A 113 8.16 -18.13 10.57
CA ASN A 113 9.56 -18.23 10.96
C ASN A 113 10.00 -17.03 11.84
N ARG A 114 10.33 -17.32 13.10
CA ARG A 114 10.62 -16.30 14.14
C ARG A 114 11.82 -15.43 13.83
N ARG A 115 12.86 -15.96 13.18
CA ARG A 115 14.08 -15.19 12.86
C ARG A 115 13.81 -14.09 11.83
N LEU A 116 13.10 -14.44 10.75
CA LEU A 116 12.73 -13.50 9.70
C LEU A 116 11.72 -12.48 10.21
N MET A 117 10.75 -12.92 11.02
CA MET A 117 9.82 -12.00 11.69
C MET A 117 10.56 -10.97 12.55
N LEU A 118 11.50 -11.40 13.41
CA LEU A 118 12.23 -10.47 14.29
C LEU A 118 13.09 -9.49 13.49
N SER A 119 13.74 -9.97 12.42
CA SER A 119 14.52 -9.13 11.52
C SER A 119 13.66 -8.09 10.79
N SER A 120 12.55 -8.51 10.15
CA SER A 120 11.64 -7.60 9.46
C SER A 120 10.92 -6.64 10.40
N PHE A 121 10.60 -7.06 11.62
CA PHE A 121 10.03 -6.19 12.64
C PHE A 121 11.05 -5.17 13.17
N GLY A 122 12.30 -5.58 13.39
CA GLY A 122 13.39 -4.67 13.73
C GLY A 122 13.62 -3.61 12.65
N LEU A 123 13.62 -4.02 11.37
CA LEU A 123 13.71 -3.09 10.24
C LEU A 123 12.51 -2.14 10.17
N PHE A 124 11.30 -2.62 10.44
CA PHE A 124 10.10 -1.79 10.52
C PHE A 124 10.24 -0.72 11.61
N LEU A 125 10.67 -1.09 12.82
CA LEU A 125 10.86 -0.15 13.92
C LEU A 125 11.93 0.89 13.59
N LEU A 126 13.07 0.46 13.03
CA LEU A 126 14.12 1.37 12.57
C LEU A 126 13.59 2.37 11.53
N ALA A 127 12.82 1.89 10.56
CA ALA A 127 12.21 2.73 9.54
C ALA A 127 11.23 3.74 10.16
N GLN A 128 10.37 3.33 11.10
CA GLN A 128 9.42 4.22 11.76
C GLN A 128 10.12 5.28 12.61
N VAL A 129 11.11 4.91 13.41
CA VAL A 129 11.90 5.86 14.21
C VAL A 129 12.58 6.88 13.29
N THR A 130 13.16 6.42 12.18
CA THR A 130 13.80 7.31 11.20
C THR A 130 12.79 8.28 10.58
N VAL A 131 11.60 7.80 10.18
CA VAL A 131 10.53 8.67 9.65
C VAL A 131 10.10 9.72 10.66
N VAL A 132 9.92 9.35 11.94
CA VAL A 132 9.53 10.29 13.00
C VAL A 132 10.61 11.36 13.21
N ILE A 133 11.89 10.98 13.20
CA ILE A 133 13.00 11.94 13.31
C ILE A 133 13.01 12.88 12.09
N CYS A 134 12.92 12.35 10.87
CA CYS A 134 12.85 13.15 9.65
C CYS A 134 11.64 14.10 9.67
N ALA A 135 10.50 13.64 10.17
CA ALA A 135 9.29 14.45 10.31
C ALA A 135 9.47 15.58 11.31
N ALA A 136 10.04 15.32 12.48
CA ALA A 136 10.33 16.37 13.46
C ALA A 136 11.25 17.46 12.84
N ILE A 137 12.27 17.05 12.09
CA ILE A 137 13.17 17.98 11.38
C ILE A 137 12.38 18.78 10.34
N VAL A 138 11.54 18.13 9.52
CA VAL A 138 10.69 18.80 8.53
C VAL A 138 9.77 19.81 9.21
N LEU A 139 9.06 19.43 10.26
CA LEU A 139 8.13 20.30 10.97
C LEU A 139 8.86 21.51 11.57
N VAL A 140 10.03 21.35 12.17
CA VAL A 140 10.78 22.48 12.74
C VAL A 140 11.35 23.40 11.66
N ARG A 141 11.81 22.86 10.53
CA ARG A 141 12.50 23.64 9.49
C ARG A 141 11.55 24.27 8.47
N ILE A 142 10.46 23.58 8.14
CA ILE A 142 9.58 23.92 7.01
C ILE A 142 8.35 24.69 7.44
N THR A 143 7.74 24.35 8.59
CA THR A 143 6.56 25.06 9.11
C THR A 143 6.72 26.58 9.17
N PRO A 144 7.81 27.15 9.72
CA PRO A 144 7.97 28.61 9.74
C PRO A 144 8.19 29.22 8.34
N SER A 145 8.49 28.40 7.32
CA SER A 145 8.67 28.85 5.93
C SER A 145 7.36 28.82 5.12
N LEU A 146 6.25 28.35 5.71
CA LEU A 146 4.93 28.39 5.10
C LEU A 146 4.29 29.75 5.32
N SER A 147 3.88 30.37 4.22
CA SER A 147 3.09 31.60 4.23
C SER A 147 2.00 31.54 3.18
N TYR A 148 0.88 32.19 3.47
CA TYR A 148 -0.23 32.30 2.55
C TYR A 148 0.05 33.37 1.50
N ASP A 149 -0.06 32.98 0.23
CA ASP A 149 0.11 33.87 -0.90
C ASP A 149 -1.25 34.41 -1.37
N ILE A 150 -1.42 35.73 -1.22
CA ILE A 150 -2.67 36.45 -1.51
C ILE A 150 -3.07 36.35 -2.99
N PRO A 151 -2.18 36.62 -3.97
CA PRO A 151 -2.56 36.54 -5.38
C PRO A 151 -2.86 35.10 -5.84
N LEU A 152 -2.18 34.10 -5.31
CA LEU A 152 -2.40 32.70 -5.68
C LEU A 152 -3.51 32.01 -4.86
N LYS A 153 -3.98 32.65 -3.77
CA LYS A 153 -4.97 32.12 -2.82
C LYS A 153 -4.60 30.74 -2.27
N LEU A 154 -3.32 30.51 -1.99
CA LEU A 154 -2.80 29.21 -1.56
C LEU A 154 -1.60 29.34 -0.62
N CYS A 155 -1.34 28.26 0.11
CA CYS A 155 -0.14 28.06 0.92
C CYS A 155 1.10 27.85 0.05
N THR A 156 2.10 28.73 0.16
CA THR A 156 3.37 28.59 -0.57
C THR A 156 4.52 28.27 0.37
N LEU A 157 5.49 27.50 -0.15
CA LEU A 157 6.77 27.26 0.50
C LEU A 157 7.80 28.24 -0.04
N LYS A 158 8.41 29.06 0.84
CA LYS A 158 9.46 30.01 0.43
C LYS A 158 10.85 29.39 0.25
N ARG A 159 11.08 28.18 0.76
CA ARG A 159 12.39 27.48 0.76
C ARG A 159 12.27 26.13 0.06
N ARG A 160 13.38 25.60 -0.49
CA ARG A 160 13.44 24.22 -1.03
C ARG A 160 12.94 23.20 0.01
N SER A 161 12.08 22.30 -0.43
CA SER A 161 11.47 21.27 0.40
C SER A 161 12.42 20.08 0.62
N ILE A 162 12.73 19.79 1.88
CA ILE A 162 13.38 18.52 2.28
C ILE A 162 12.37 17.38 2.51
N LEU A 163 11.14 17.54 2.00
CA LEU A 163 10.02 16.59 2.17
C LEU A 163 10.35 15.19 1.65
N GLY A 164 11.25 15.08 0.67
CA GLY A 164 11.62 13.79 0.06
C GLY A 164 12.28 12.83 1.05
N THR A 165 12.94 13.38 2.08
CA THR A 165 13.58 12.58 3.13
C THR A 165 12.59 11.73 3.93
N LEU A 166 11.31 12.11 3.98
CA LEU A 166 10.25 11.35 4.67
C LEU A 166 9.94 10.02 3.99
N TYR A 167 10.17 9.91 2.69
CA TYR A 167 9.85 8.71 1.92
C TYR A 167 10.96 7.67 1.89
N ALA A 168 12.21 8.10 2.12
CA ALA A 168 13.37 7.22 2.01
C ALA A 168 13.30 5.99 2.95
N PRO A 169 12.98 6.12 4.26
CA PRO A 169 12.97 4.96 5.13
C PRO A 169 11.86 3.96 4.78
N ALA A 170 10.70 4.47 4.38
CA ALA A 170 9.55 3.67 3.96
C ALA A 170 9.86 2.90 2.65
N LEU A 171 10.53 3.55 1.70
CA LEU A 171 10.97 2.93 0.45
C LEU A 171 12.00 1.82 0.68
N ILE A 172 12.95 2.03 1.61
CA ILE A 172 13.94 1.00 1.97
C ILE A 172 13.22 -0.22 2.55
N PHE A 173 12.27 -0.02 3.46
CA PHE A 173 11.49 -1.12 4.04
C PHE A 173 10.73 -1.92 2.97
N ASP A 174 10.02 -1.24 2.07
CA ASP A 174 9.25 -1.93 1.01
C ASP A 174 10.15 -2.65 0.02
N SER A 175 11.33 -2.10 -0.27
CA SER A 175 12.31 -2.74 -1.14
C SER A 175 12.78 -4.05 -0.53
N VAL A 176 13.10 -4.07 0.77
CA VAL A 176 13.47 -5.29 1.48
C VAL A 176 12.30 -6.28 1.56
N ALA A 177 11.08 -5.79 1.80
CA ALA A 177 9.89 -6.64 1.81
C ALA A 177 9.66 -7.28 0.43
N LEU A 178 9.73 -6.51 -0.66
CA LEU A 178 9.59 -7.00 -2.03
C LEU A 178 10.66 -8.04 -2.36
N LEU A 179 11.93 -7.76 -2.05
CA LEU A 179 13.03 -8.70 -2.23
C LEU A 179 12.80 -10.00 -1.45
N SER A 180 12.29 -9.91 -0.22
CA SER A 180 11.98 -11.07 0.62
C SER A 180 10.88 -11.94 0.02
N VAL A 181 9.81 -11.33 -0.51
CA VAL A 181 8.71 -12.07 -1.16
C VAL A 181 9.18 -12.70 -2.48
N CYS A 182 9.92 -11.95 -3.30
CA CYS A 182 10.53 -12.45 -4.54
C CYS A 182 11.49 -13.62 -4.27
N TRP A 183 12.30 -13.50 -3.22
CA TRP A 183 13.21 -14.56 -2.80
C TRP A 183 12.47 -15.83 -2.38
N ASN A 184 11.39 -15.70 -1.59
CA ASN A 184 10.56 -16.84 -1.21
C ASN A 184 9.87 -17.51 -2.41
N ALA A 185 9.43 -16.72 -3.40
CA ALA A 185 8.83 -17.25 -4.63
C ALA A 185 9.86 -18.05 -5.45
N LEU A 186 11.07 -17.51 -5.61
CA LEU A 186 12.15 -18.15 -6.37
C LEU A 186 12.70 -19.41 -5.67
N SER A 187 12.89 -19.36 -4.36
CA SER A 187 13.45 -20.49 -3.58
C SER A 187 12.55 -21.72 -3.67
N ARG A 188 11.23 -21.54 -3.51
CA ARG A 188 10.26 -22.64 -3.61
C ARG A 188 10.09 -23.16 -5.03
N ARG A 189 10.18 -22.30 -6.04
CA ARG A 189 10.20 -22.74 -7.44
C ARG A 189 11.40 -23.65 -7.70
N ARG A 190 12.57 -23.28 -7.18
CA ARG A 190 13.79 -24.08 -7.30
C ARG A 190 13.66 -25.43 -6.56
N THR A 191 13.07 -25.46 -5.36
CA THR A 191 12.81 -26.72 -4.64
C THR A 191 11.79 -27.62 -5.34
N LYS A 192 10.69 -27.06 -5.89
CA LYS A 192 9.73 -27.82 -6.71
C LYS A 192 10.43 -28.39 -7.96
N GLN A 193 11.25 -27.59 -8.66
CA GLN A 193 11.99 -28.06 -9.84
C GLN A 193 13.04 -29.14 -9.52
N SER A 194 13.79 -29.03 -8.42
CA SER A 194 14.77 -30.07 -8.04
C SER A 194 14.08 -31.37 -7.64
N MET A 195 12.93 -31.29 -6.95
CA MET A 195 12.11 -32.45 -6.60
C MET A 195 11.49 -33.09 -7.87
N SER A 196 10.92 -32.29 -8.77
CA SER A 196 10.39 -32.77 -10.05
C SER A 196 11.48 -33.38 -10.94
N ALA A 197 12.69 -32.81 -11.00
CA ALA A 197 13.80 -33.36 -11.77
C ALA A 197 14.28 -34.71 -11.20
N GLN A 198 14.24 -34.90 -9.88
CA GLN A 198 14.66 -36.13 -9.23
C GLN A 198 13.63 -37.28 -9.38
N TYR A 199 12.34 -36.98 -9.52
CA TYR A 199 11.31 -37.96 -9.88
C TYR A 199 11.19 -38.21 -11.39
N LEU A 200 11.62 -37.27 -12.24
CA LEU A 200 11.57 -37.36 -13.71
C LEU A 200 12.66 -38.27 -14.33
N TYR A 201 13.57 -38.82 -13.54
CA TYR A 201 14.57 -39.77 -14.03
C TYR A 201 14.13 -41.23 -14.00
N HIS A 202 13.06 -41.59 -13.27
CA HIS A 202 12.75 -43.01 -13.07
C HIS A 202 11.58 -43.58 -13.88
N ASP A 203 10.64 -42.77 -14.41
CA ASP A 203 9.51 -43.35 -15.15
C ASP A 203 8.81 -42.36 -16.11
N ARG A 204 9.28 -42.28 -17.37
CA ARG A 204 8.87 -41.23 -18.32
C ARG A 204 7.63 -41.56 -19.17
N PHE A 205 7.07 -42.76 -19.07
CA PHE A 205 5.92 -43.16 -19.91
C PHE A 205 4.59 -43.21 -19.14
N MET A 206 4.61 -43.61 -17.86
CA MET A 206 3.39 -43.65 -17.03
C MET A 206 2.84 -42.27 -16.64
N TYR A 207 3.69 -41.23 -16.61
CA TYR A 207 3.27 -39.89 -16.18
C TYR A 207 2.37 -39.18 -17.20
N ILE A 208 2.53 -39.43 -18.50
CA ILE A 208 1.68 -38.81 -19.54
C ILE A 208 0.26 -39.42 -19.52
N LEU A 209 0.15 -40.73 -19.28
CA LEU A 209 -1.15 -41.40 -19.12
C LEU A 209 -1.86 -41.05 -17.80
N LEU A 210 -1.11 -40.74 -16.73
CA LEU A 210 -1.68 -40.28 -15.46
C LEU A 210 -2.01 -38.77 -15.46
N LEU A 211 -1.25 -37.95 -16.19
CA LEU A 211 -1.54 -36.51 -16.38
C LEU A 211 -2.86 -36.26 -17.10
N PHE A 212 -3.25 -37.12 -18.05
CA PHE A 212 -4.52 -36.98 -18.76
C PHE A 212 -5.72 -37.55 -17.98
N ARG A 213 -5.52 -38.34 -16.91
CA ARG A 213 -6.63 -39.03 -16.22
C ARG A 213 -6.76 -38.75 -14.71
N LYS A 214 -5.77 -38.19 -14.02
CA LYS A 214 -5.81 -38.04 -12.55
C LYS A 214 -5.02 -36.86 -11.96
N CYS A 215 -5.22 -35.64 -12.47
CA CYS A 215 -4.90 -34.40 -11.74
C CYS A 215 -6.12 -33.48 -11.62
N GLN A 216 -7.24 -34.07 -11.17
CA GLN A 216 -8.34 -33.34 -10.56
C GLN A 216 -7.98 -33.04 -9.09
N CYS A 217 -7.00 -32.17 -8.85
CA CYS A 217 -6.90 -31.43 -7.59
C CYS A 217 -6.10 -30.12 -7.79
N PRO A 218 -6.68 -29.11 -8.48
CA PRO A 218 -5.98 -27.88 -8.82
C PRO A 218 -6.34 -26.69 -7.91
N SER A 219 -7.04 -26.89 -6.79
CA SER A 219 -7.56 -25.78 -5.97
C SER A 219 -6.61 -25.34 -4.86
N VAL A 220 -6.04 -26.25 -4.06
CA VAL A 220 -5.27 -25.88 -2.85
C VAL A 220 -3.88 -25.29 -3.15
N LEU A 221 -3.15 -25.84 -4.13
CA LEU A 221 -1.85 -25.29 -4.53
C LEU A 221 -2.00 -23.93 -5.23
N ARG A 222 -3.14 -23.71 -5.90
CA ARG A 222 -3.46 -22.48 -6.63
C ARG A 222 -3.79 -21.32 -5.69
N ILE A 223 -4.29 -21.58 -4.47
CA ILE A 223 -4.64 -20.53 -3.50
C ILE A 223 -3.39 -19.92 -2.83
N ASP A 224 -2.42 -20.72 -2.37
CA ASP A 224 -1.15 -20.21 -1.80
C ASP A 224 -0.30 -19.49 -2.86
N ASP A 225 -0.32 -19.97 -4.11
CA ASP A 225 0.35 -19.29 -5.23
C ASP A 225 -0.41 -18.00 -5.65
N GLN A 226 -1.75 -17.95 -5.57
CA GLN A 226 -2.56 -16.75 -5.85
C GLN A 226 -2.37 -15.66 -4.79
N GLU A 227 -2.49 -16.00 -3.49
CA GLU A 227 -2.28 -15.05 -2.38
C GLU A 227 -0.89 -14.40 -2.43
N ARG A 228 0.13 -15.18 -2.83
CA ARG A 228 1.49 -14.67 -3.04
C ARG A 228 1.59 -13.78 -4.26
N SER A 229 0.98 -14.15 -5.38
CA SER A 229 0.98 -13.34 -6.60
C SER A 229 0.32 -11.99 -6.35
N ASP A 230 -0.80 -11.99 -5.64
CA ASP A 230 -1.53 -10.79 -5.24
C ASP A 230 -0.66 -9.94 -4.30
N LEU A 231 0.03 -10.53 -3.32
CA LEU A 231 0.95 -9.77 -2.47
C LEU A 231 2.13 -9.19 -3.26
N ILE A 232 2.75 -9.95 -4.17
CA ILE A 232 3.87 -9.47 -5.00
C ILE A 232 3.41 -8.28 -5.84
N SER A 233 2.26 -8.40 -6.51
CA SER A 233 1.69 -7.32 -7.31
C SER A 233 1.47 -6.07 -6.47
N ASN A 234 0.76 -6.18 -5.34
CA ASN A 234 0.46 -5.04 -4.48
C ASN A 234 1.72 -4.40 -3.86
N VAL A 235 2.67 -5.19 -3.36
CA VAL A 235 3.93 -4.67 -2.80
C VAL A 235 4.78 -4.03 -3.90
N SER A 236 4.81 -4.60 -5.11
CA SER A 236 5.53 -4.01 -6.25
C SER A 236 4.94 -2.65 -6.64
N ILE A 237 3.62 -2.54 -6.69
CA ILE A 237 2.92 -1.27 -6.98
C ILE A 237 3.28 -0.23 -5.91
N ILE A 238 3.24 -0.59 -4.62
CA ILE A 238 3.61 0.32 -3.52
C ILE A 238 5.07 0.77 -3.66
N SER A 239 6.01 -0.15 -3.88
CA SER A 239 7.44 0.17 -4.03
C SER A 239 7.71 1.08 -5.22
N VAL A 240 7.11 0.80 -6.38
CA VAL A 240 7.25 1.62 -7.59
C VAL A 240 6.66 3.00 -7.39
N MET A 241 5.46 3.10 -6.83
CA MET A 241 4.80 4.38 -6.57
C MET A 241 5.59 5.22 -5.55
N ARG A 242 6.15 4.60 -4.52
CA ARG A 242 7.02 5.29 -3.54
C ARG A 242 8.35 5.72 -4.14
N LEU A 243 8.93 4.93 -5.04
CA LEU A 243 10.13 5.33 -5.78
C LEU A 243 9.84 6.56 -6.66
N ILE A 244 8.77 6.53 -7.43
CA ILE A 244 8.34 7.67 -8.27
C ILE A 244 8.12 8.90 -7.39
N ASN A 245 7.40 8.76 -6.28
CA ASN A 245 7.14 9.87 -5.36
C ASN A 245 8.42 10.41 -4.69
N PHE A 246 9.35 9.53 -4.33
CA PHE A 246 10.67 9.92 -3.81
C PHE A 246 11.44 10.74 -4.85
N LEU A 247 11.49 10.28 -6.10
CA LEU A 247 12.16 10.98 -7.19
C LEU A 247 11.51 12.34 -7.49
N ILE A 248 10.17 12.39 -7.57
CA ILE A 248 9.41 13.63 -7.76
C ILE A 248 9.67 14.61 -6.60
N THR A 249 9.71 14.12 -5.37
CA THR A 249 9.90 14.99 -4.20
C THR A 249 11.34 15.48 -4.06
N PHE A 250 12.32 14.69 -4.49
CA PHE A 250 13.73 15.02 -4.37
C PHE A 250 14.25 15.88 -5.53
N PHE A 251 13.85 15.56 -6.77
CA PHE A 251 14.32 16.23 -7.98
C PHE A 251 13.29 17.18 -8.59
N GLY A 252 12.01 17.00 -8.28
CA GLY A 252 10.93 17.76 -8.89
C GLY A 252 10.70 19.13 -8.24
N PRO A 253 10.03 20.04 -8.97
CA PRO A 253 9.63 21.34 -8.45
C PRO A 253 8.47 21.23 -7.43
N LEU A 254 8.33 22.25 -6.57
CA LEU A 254 7.40 22.27 -5.43
C LEU A 254 5.93 21.91 -5.75
N HIS A 255 5.41 22.30 -6.92
CA HIS A 255 4.03 21.99 -7.31
C HIS A 255 3.82 20.50 -7.63
N LEU A 256 4.85 19.82 -8.16
CA LEU A 256 4.84 18.38 -8.41
C LEU A 256 4.96 17.58 -7.10
N VAL A 257 5.56 18.16 -6.06
CA VAL A 257 5.64 17.53 -4.73
C VAL A 257 4.25 17.33 -4.12
N PHE A 258 3.42 18.37 -4.08
CA PHE A 258 2.05 18.26 -3.55
C PHE A 258 1.19 17.27 -4.34
N LEU A 259 1.38 17.23 -5.66
CA LEU A 259 0.76 16.26 -6.56
C LEU A 259 1.17 14.83 -6.17
N GLY A 260 2.47 14.60 -6.02
CA GLY A 260 3.06 13.31 -5.66
C GLY A 260 2.54 12.79 -4.31
N ILE A 261 2.40 13.68 -3.31
CA ILE A 261 1.83 13.35 -2.00
C ILE A 261 0.41 12.80 -2.16
N CYS A 262 -0.45 13.51 -2.90
CA CYS A 262 -1.86 13.13 -3.08
C CYS A 262 -1.99 11.77 -3.78
N PHE A 263 -1.27 11.59 -4.90
CA PHE A 263 -1.29 10.32 -5.62
C PHE A 263 -0.72 9.17 -4.82
N MET A 264 0.37 9.40 -4.08
CA MET A 264 0.97 8.36 -3.25
C MET A 264 0.04 7.93 -2.11
N TRP A 265 -0.62 8.88 -1.44
CA TRP A 265 -1.62 8.55 -0.42
C TRP A 265 -2.81 7.80 -1.01
N ALA A 266 -3.28 8.21 -2.19
CA ALA A 266 -4.40 7.56 -2.84
C ALA A 266 -4.05 6.13 -3.25
N THR A 267 -2.96 5.96 -3.99
CA THR A 267 -2.48 4.64 -4.44
C THR A 267 -2.18 3.71 -3.26
N THR A 268 -1.48 4.18 -2.22
CA THR A 268 -1.21 3.36 -1.03
C THR A 268 -2.51 2.89 -0.36
N THR A 269 -3.49 3.78 -0.22
CA THR A 269 -4.78 3.46 0.42
C THR A 269 -5.59 2.47 -0.41
N VAL A 270 -5.65 2.66 -1.72
CA VAL A 270 -6.35 1.75 -2.66
C VAL A 270 -5.68 0.38 -2.65
N THR A 271 -4.36 0.33 -2.82
CA THR A 271 -3.61 -0.94 -2.88
C THR A 271 -3.73 -1.71 -1.58
N VAL A 272 -3.53 -1.07 -0.42
CA VAL A 272 -3.74 -1.72 0.89
C VAL A 272 -5.19 -2.18 1.06
N SER A 273 -6.14 -1.40 0.55
CA SER A 273 -7.55 -1.75 0.65
C SER A 273 -7.94 -2.98 -0.14
N ARG A 274 -7.59 -3.00 -1.43
CA ARG A 274 -7.85 -4.13 -2.34
C ARG A 274 -7.21 -5.39 -1.80
N LEU A 275 -5.94 -5.28 -1.43
CA LEU A 275 -5.17 -6.35 -0.81
C LEU A 275 -5.89 -6.95 0.42
N ILE A 276 -6.50 -6.14 1.30
CA ILE A 276 -7.25 -6.60 2.49
C ILE A 276 -8.62 -7.20 2.15
N LEU A 277 -9.36 -6.57 1.25
CA LEU A 277 -10.66 -7.05 0.84
C LEU A 277 -10.55 -8.39 0.10
N ASP A 278 -9.59 -8.53 -0.80
CA ASP A 278 -9.37 -9.76 -1.58
C ASP A 278 -9.09 -10.98 -0.68
N LEU A 279 -8.31 -10.79 0.39
CA LEU A 279 -8.09 -11.86 1.38
C LEU A 279 -9.34 -12.23 2.17
N ARG A 280 -10.12 -11.23 2.59
CA ARG A 280 -11.30 -11.50 3.43
C ARG A 280 -12.47 -12.03 2.62
N LYS A 281 -12.50 -11.73 1.31
CA LYS A 281 -13.42 -12.29 0.32
C LYS A 281 -13.10 -13.75 0.01
N ASN A 282 -11.82 -14.08 -0.01
CA ASN A 282 -11.33 -15.46 -0.21
C ASN A 282 -10.56 -15.96 1.03
N PRO A 283 -11.19 -16.08 2.21
CA PRO A 283 -10.53 -16.54 3.42
C PRO A 283 -10.37 -18.05 3.32
N GLY A 284 -9.42 -18.52 2.50
CA GLY A 284 -9.12 -19.93 2.22
C GLY A 284 -10.34 -20.84 2.29
N ARG A 285 -11.09 -20.97 1.17
CA ARG A 285 -12.26 -21.88 1.09
C ARG A 285 -11.94 -23.18 1.86
N PRO A 286 -12.74 -23.57 2.87
CA PRO A 286 -12.61 -24.90 3.44
C PRO A 286 -12.77 -25.89 2.30
N SER A 287 -11.88 -26.88 2.29
CA SER A 287 -11.80 -27.97 1.34
C SER A 287 -13.16 -28.34 0.72
N ASP A 288 -13.26 -28.27 -0.60
CA ASP A 288 -14.14 -29.14 -1.43
C ASP A 288 -13.70 -30.62 -1.32
N GLY A 289 -13.29 -31.05 -0.11
CA GLY A 289 -13.14 -32.44 0.24
C GLY A 289 -14.47 -33.14 0.07
N THR A 290 -15.59 -32.48 0.38
CA THR A 290 -16.93 -33.06 0.24
C THR A 290 -17.45 -33.14 -1.20
N GLU A 291 -16.91 -32.35 -2.14
CA GLU A 291 -17.25 -32.46 -3.57
C GLU A 291 -16.36 -33.50 -4.27
N CYS A 292 -15.07 -33.59 -3.90
CA CYS A 292 -14.20 -34.67 -4.38
C CYS A 292 -14.57 -36.04 -3.79
N GLU A 293 -15.08 -36.08 -2.55
CA GLU A 293 -15.55 -37.30 -1.88
C GLU A 293 -16.90 -37.74 -2.44
N ARG A 294 -17.85 -36.82 -2.71
CA ARG A 294 -19.09 -37.14 -3.45
C ARG A 294 -18.82 -37.68 -4.87
N LEU A 295 -17.87 -37.10 -5.60
CA LEU A 295 -17.47 -37.55 -6.94
C LEU A 295 -16.68 -38.87 -6.95
N ASN A 296 -16.20 -39.34 -5.80
CA ASN A 296 -15.63 -40.68 -5.62
C ASN A 296 -16.72 -41.67 -5.21
N THR A 297 -17.67 -41.29 -4.36
CA THR A 297 -18.80 -42.17 -3.98
C THR A 297 -19.73 -42.46 -5.16
N GLU A 298 -19.98 -41.48 -6.05
CA GLU A 298 -20.74 -41.71 -7.30
C GLU A 298 -19.96 -42.49 -8.37
N ARG A 299 -18.66 -42.73 -8.17
CA ARG A 299 -17.83 -43.56 -9.06
C ARG A 299 -17.65 -44.99 -8.54
N GLU A 300 -18.06 -45.26 -7.31
CA GLU A 300 -18.04 -46.57 -6.67
C GLU A 300 -19.44 -47.23 -6.60
N ILE A 301 -20.45 -46.62 -7.24
CA ILE A 301 -21.79 -47.18 -7.50
C ILE A 301 -21.93 -47.37 -9.01
#